data_AF-A0A935UKI1-F1
#
_entry.id   AF-A0A935UKI1-F1
#
_cell.length_a   1.000
_cell.length_b   1.000
_cell.length_c   1.000
_cell.angle_alpha   90.00
_cell.angle_beta   90.00
_cell.angle_gamma   90.00
#
_symmetry.space_group_name_H-M   'P 1'
#
loop_
_entity.id
_entity.type
_entity.pdbx_description
1 polymer ?
#
loop_
_entity_poly.entity_id
_entity_poly.type
_entity_poly.pdbx_seq_one_letter_code
_entity_poly.pdbx_strand_id
1 'polypeptide(L)'
;MKQKLTFTSRILVAFASGALIAVFFLPAWRIDLFAPQYPEGLTMNIWINGLSGDVDIINGLNHYIGMKHITVDMFPEFKFLPYVVGFYMLLGLIVAITGKRKFLLIYLGLTVLGGALAMYDFYQWGYKYGHNLDPTAPIQIPGFSYQPPLLGHKDY
;
A
#
# COMPACT_ATOMS: atom_id res chain seq x y z
N MET A 1 7.95 -38.54 6.25
CA MET A 1 8.22 -37.11 6.53
C MET A 1 7.19 -36.57 7.53
N LYS A 2 7.61 -35.91 8.62
CA LYS A 2 6.67 -35.34 9.60
C LYS A 2 5.82 -34.25 8.93
N GLN A 3 4.52 -34.52 8.78
CA GLN A 3 3.56 -33.61 8.12
C GLN A 3 3.01 -32.51 9.05
N LYS A 4 3.39 -32.53 10.33
CA LYS A 4 2.94 -31.58 11.35
C LYS A 4 4.04 -30.58 11.69
N LEU A 5 3.63 -29.32 11.84
CA LEU A 5 4.47 -28.20 12.29
C LEU A 5 4.83 -28.34 13.77
N THR A 6 5.96 -27.75 14.15
CA THR A 6 6.36 -27.62 15.56
C THR A 6 5.44 -26.64 16.28
N PHE A 7 5.37 -26.74 17.60
CA PHE A 7 4.58 -25.80 18.42
C PHE A 7 5.04 -24.36 18.23
N THR A 8 6.36 -24.13 18.19
CA THR A 8 6.95 -22.81 17.94
C THR A 8 6.50 -22.24 16.59
N SER A 9 6.54 -23.00 15.50
CA SER A 9 6.09 -22.53 14.19
C SER A 9 4.60 -22.15 14.20
N ARG A 10 3.76 -22.89 14.94
CA ARG A 10 2.32 -22.59 15.06
C ARG A 10 2.10 -21.27 15.80
N ILE A 11 2.84 -21.04 16.89
CA ILE A 11 2.79 -19.76 17.63
C ILE A 11 3.25 -18.61 16.74
N LEU A 12 4.37 -18.75 16.04
CA LEU A 12 4.89 -17.70 15.16
C LEU A 12 3.90 -17.33 14.07
N VAL A 13 3.27 -18.33 13.44
CA VAL A 13 2.23 -18.07 12.43
C VAL A 13 1.01 -17.38 13.04
N ALA A 14 0.54 -17.82 14.22
CA ALA A 14 -0.58 -17.17 14.90
C ALA A 14 -0.26 -15.71 15.24
N PHE A 15 0.94 -15.45 15.76
CA PHE A 15 1.40 -14.11 16.09
C PHE A 15 1.51 -13.22 14.83
N ALA A 16 2.17 -13.69 13.78
CA ALA A 16 2.32 -12.94 12.53
C ALA A 16 0.97 -12.64 11.87
N SER A 17 0.04 -13.61 11.90
CA SER A 17 -1.31 -13.42 11.37
C SER A 17 -2.13 -12.46 12.23
N GLY A 18 -1.98 -12.52 13.55
CA GLY A 18 -2.60 -11.58 14.48
C GLY A 18 -2.07 -10.15 14.32
N ALA A 19 -0.77 -9.99 14.04
CA ALA A 19 -0.13 -8.68 13.85
C ALA A 19 -0.72 -7.89 12.66
N LEU A 20 -1.33 -8.56 11.67
CA LEU A 20 -2.02 -7.89 10.57
C LEU A 20 -3.19 -7.01 11.04
N ILE A 21 -3.71 -7.22 12.26
CA ILE A 21 -4.73 -6.34 12.84
C ILE A 21 -4.27 -4.88 12.97
N ALA A 22 -2.95 -4.66 13.10
CA ALA A 22 -2.38 -3.32 13.22
C ALA A 22 -2.70 -2.43 11.99
N VAL A 23 -2.85 -3.03 10.82
CA VAL A 23 -3.11 -2.32 9.55
C VAL A 23 -4.54 -1.69 9.52
N PHE A 24 -5.42 -2.08 10.46
CA PHE A 24 -6.72 -1.42 10.64
C PHE A 24 -6.64 -0.13 11.48
N PHE A 25 -5.54 0.08 12.20
CA PHE A 25 -5.38 1.20 13.13
C PHE A 25 -4.21 2.12 12.78
N LEU A 26 -3.34 1.68 11.87
CA LEU A 26 -2.18 2.42 11.39
C LEU A 26 -2.25 2.58 9.87
N PRO A 27 -1.74 3.68 9.31
CA PRO A 27 -1.58 3.80 7.86
C PRO A 27 -0.75 2.63 7.32
N ALA A 28 -1.24 2.01 6.25
CA ALA A 28 -0.51 0.98 5.54
C ALA A 28 0.70 1.56 4.81
N TRP A 29 0.58 2.83 4.37
CA TRP A 29 1.65 3.57 3.74
C TRP A 29 1.57 5.06 4.08
N ARG A 30 2.70 5.76 4.03
CA ARG A 30 2.80 7.21 4.19
C ARG A 30 3.71 7.78 3.12
N ILE A 31 3.28 8.90 2.53
CA ILE A 31 4.06 9.68 1.57
C ILE A 31 4.25 11.07 2.17
N ASP A 32 5.51 11.47 2.30
CA ASP A 32 5.88 12.82 2.70
C ASP A 32 6.34 13.58 1.44
N LEU A 33 5.76 14.77 1.24
CA LEU A 33 6.04 15.64 0.10
C LEU A 33 6.57 16.98 0.63
N PHE A 34 7.72 17.39 0.12
CA PHE A 34 8.33 18.68 0.46
C PHE A 34 8.24 19.60 -0.74
N ALA A 35 7.63 20.75 -0.55
CA ALA A 35 7.53 21.79 -1.57
C ALA A 35 8.11 23.09 -1.00
N PRO A 36 8.71 23.97 -1.84
CA PRO A 36 9.22 25.26 -1.37
C PRO A 36 8.16 26.12 -0.66
N GLN A 37 6.88 25.97 -1.02
CA GLN A 37 5.77 26.69 -0.38
C GLN A 37 5.36 26.10 0.99
N TYR A 38 5.71 24.84 1.26
CA TYR A 38 5.36 24.10 2.48
C TYR A 38 6.62 23.52 3.11
N PRO A 39 7.49 24.36 3.72
CA PRO A 39 8.75 23.94 4.33
C PRO A 39 8.57 22.94 5.49
N GLU A 40 7.40 22.94 6.13
CA GLU A 40 7.00 21.97 7.14
C GLU A 40 6.74 20.56 6.58
N GLY A 41 6.57 20.45 5.26
CA GLY A 41 6.21 19.22 4.56
C GLY A 41 4.71 18.94 4.58
N LEU A 42 4.25 18.22 3.57
CA LEU A 42 2.89 17.74 3.41
C LEU A 42 2.86 16.22 3.54
N THR A 43 1.80 15.70 4.12
CA THR A 43 1.68 14.28 4.44
C THR A 43 0.45 13.68 3.80
N MET A 44 0.61 12.52 3.16
CA MET A 44 -0.51 11.71 2.70
C MET A 44 -0.39 10.31 3.30
N ASN A 45 -1.38 9.94 4.12
CA ASN A 45 -1.49 8.63 4.72
C ASN A 45 -2.45 7.76 3.88
N ILE A 46 -1.98 6.58 3.50
CA ILE A 46 -2.75 5.58 2.78
C ILE A 46 -3.15 4.50 3.78
N TRP A 47 -4.44 4.38 4.02
CA TRP A 47 -5.05 3.38 4.88
C TRP A 47 -5.56 2.22 4.03
N ILE A 48 -5.91 1.11 4.67
CA ILE A 48 -6.51 -0.04 3.97
C ILE A 48 -7.87 0.28 3.34
N ASN A 49 -8.50 1.38 3.75
CA ASN A 49 -9.87 1.75 3.40
C ASN A 49 -10.03 3.23 3.03
N GLY A 50 -8.93 3.97 2.83
CA GLY A 50 -9.03 5.39 2.52
C GLY A 50 -7.71 6.15 2.59
N LEU A 51 -7.84 7.48 2.55
CA LEU A 51 -6.74 8.44 2.58
C LEU A 51 -6.95 9.45 3.70
N SER A 52 -5.87 9.97 4.27
CA SER A 52 -5.92 11.12 5.18
C SER A 52 -4.63 11.95 5.12
N GLY A 53 -4.58 13.06 5.86
CA GLY A 53 -3.49 14.03 5.82
C GLY A 53 -3.86 15.22 4.94
N ASP A 54 -2.86 15.81 4.29
CA ASP A 54 -2.93 17.07 3.55
C ASP A 54 -3.36 16.86 2.08
N VAL A 55 -4.24 15.88 1.83
CA VAL A 55 -4.64 15.44 0.48
C VAL A 55 -5.21 16.58 -0.35
N ASP A 56 -6.02 17.45 0.24
CA ASP A 56 -6.63 18.59 -0.45
C ASP A 56 -5.58 19.64 -0.86
N ILE A 57 -4.57 19.86 -0.03
CA ILE A 57 -3.46 20.78 -0.33
C ILE A 57 -2.60 20.20 -1.45
N ILE A 58 -2.24 18.91 -1.34
CA ILE A 58 -1.51 18.18 -2.37
C ILE A 58 -2.28 18.24 -3.71
N ASN A 59 -3.60 18.09 -3.68
CA ASN A 59 -4.46 18.23 -4.85
C ASN A 59 -4.44 19.63 -5.47
N GLY A 60 -4.37 20.68 -4.65
CA GLY A 60 -4.15 22.04 -5.11
C GLY A 60 -2.83 22.18 -5.86
N LEU A 61 -1.75 21.59 -5.35
CA LEU A 61 -0.44 21.58 -6.01
C LEU A 61 -0.46 20.77 -7.31
N ASN A 62 -1.07 19.58 -7.29
CA ASN A 62 -1.19 18.68 -8.44
C ASN A 62 -1.82 19.38 -9.65
N HIS A 63 -2.84 20.22 -9.43
CA HIS A 63 -3.51 20.97 -10.47
C HIS A 63 -2.54 21.85 -11.28
N TYR A 64 -1.55 22.48 -10.64
CA TYR A 64 -0.61 23.37 -11.31
C TYR A 64 0.41 22.63 -12.18
N ILE A 65 0.76 21.40 -11.82
CA ILE A 65 1.75 20.56 -12.51
C ILE A 65 1.09 19.50 -13.41
N GLY A 66 -0.23 19.56 -13.57
CA GLY A 66 -0.99 18.67 -14.46
C GLY A 66 -1.20 17.27 -13.92
N MET A 67 -0.94 17.02 -12.64
CA MET A 67 -1.24 15.74 -12.02
C MET A 67 -2.74 15.59 -11.79
N LYS A 68 -3.22 14.34 -11.83
CA LYS A 68 -4.64 14.04 -11.59
C LYS A 68 -5.05 14.40 -10.16
N HIS A 69 -6.31 14.78 -10.00
CA HIS A 69 -6.89 14.99 -8.68
C HIS A 69 -7.04 13.67 -7.93
N ILE A 70 -6.42 13.55 -6.76
CA ILE A 70 -6.45 12.38 -5.90
C ILE A 70 -7.82 12.28 -5.22
N THR A 71 -8.55 11.21 -5.52
CA THR A 71 -9.80 10.85 -4.82
C THR A 71 -9.77 9.39 -4.40
N VAL A 72 -10.58 9.06 -3.38
CA VAL A 72 -10.78 7.68 -2.89
C VAL A 72 -11.29 6.75 -3.98
N ASP A 73 -12.10 7.25 -4.93
CA ASP A 73 -12.67 6.45 -6.02
C ASP A 73 -11.61 5.93 -7.02
N MET A 74 -10.42 6.53 -7.05
CA MET A 74 -9.31 6.03 -7.85
C MET A 74 -8.72 4.72 -7.31
N PHE A 75 -9.08 4.34 -6.08
CA PHE A 75 -8.59 3.16 -5.38
C PHE A 75 -9.76 2.21 -5.07
N PRO A 76 -10.28 1.48 -6.06
CA PRO A 76 -11.34 0.49 -5.83
C PRO A 76 -10.94 -0.57 -4.79
N GLU A 77 -9.64 -0.79 -4.59
CA GLU A 77 -9.02 -1.68 -3.61
C GLU A 77 -9.51 -1.39 -2.19
N PHE A 78 -9.72 -0.13 -1.82
CA PHE A 78 -10.20 0.25 -0.48
C PHE A 78 -11.53 -0.40 -0.10
N LYS A 79 -12.35 -0.79 -1.08
CA LYS A 79 -13.62 -1.48 -0.84
C LYS A 79 -13.43 -2.94 -0.42
N PHE A 80 -12.33 -3.58 -0.83
CA PHE A 80 -12.12 -5.01 -0.60
C PHE A 80 -10.86 -5.37 0.20
N LEU A 81 -9.86 -4.49 0.29
CA LEU A 81 -8.62 -4.72 1.04
C LEU A 81 -8.83 -5.10 2.51
N PRO A 82 -9.76 -4.49 3.28
CA PRO A 82 -10.02 -4.92 4.65
C PRO A 82 -10.44 -6.39 4.75
N TYR A 83 -11.24 -6.88 3.79
CA TYR A 83 -11.66 -8.28 3.73
C TYR A 83 -10.51 -9.20 3.29
N VAL A 84 -9.64 -8.75 2.39
CA VAL A 84 -8.44 -9.49 1.99
C VAL A 84 -7.50 -9.67 3.18
N VAL A 85 -7.26 -8.62 3.97
CA VAL A 85 -6.46 -8.72 5.20
C VAL A 85 -7.12 -9.68 6.20
N GLY A 86 -8.43 -9.55 6.44
CA GLY A 86 -9.19 -10.46 7.29
C GLY A 86 -9.09 -11.92 6.82
N PHE A 87 -9.13 -12.17 5.52
CA PHE A 87 -8.92 -13.50 4.93
C PHE A 87 -7.53 -14.06 5.25
N TYR A 88 -6.46 -13.27 5.10
CA TYR A 88 -5.10 -13.70 5.45
C TYR A 88 -4.96 -13.98 6.96
N MET A 89 -5.57 -13.15 7.81
CA MET A 89 -5.61 -13.38 9.26
C MET A 89 -6.25 -14.73 9.59
N LEU A 90 -7.45 -15.00 9.04
CA LEU A 90 -8.16 -16.25 9.27
C LEU A 90 -7.40 -17.47 8.72
N LEU A 91 -6.85 -17.36 7.51
CA LEU A 91 -6.07 -18.44 6.91
C LEU A 91 -4.83 -18.77 7.74
N GLY A 92 -4.13 -17.76 8.24
CA GLY A 92 -2.98 -17.95 9.12
C GLY A 92 -3.34 -18.58 10.48
N LEU A 93 -4.48 -18.20 11.07
CA LEU A 93 -5.00 -18.88 12.26
C LEU A 93 -5.36 -20.35 11.99
N ILE A 94 -5.95 -20.66 10.83
CA ILE A 94 -6.21 -22.06 10.42
C ILE A 94 -4.90 -22.85 10.32
N VAL A 95 -3.83 -22.27 9.76
CA VAL A 95 -2.50 -22.89 9.72
C VAL A 95 -1.99 -23.16 11.13
N ALA A 96 -2.09 -22.18 12.03
CA ALA A 96 -1.65 -22.31 13.41
C ALA A 96 -2.44 -23.37 14.18
N ILE A 97 -3.76 -23.45 14.03
CA ILE A 97 -4.61 -24.43 14.72
C ILE A 97 -4.38 -25.84 14.16
N THR A 98 -4.41 -26.02 12.84
CA THR A 98 -4.31 -27.34 12.23
C THR A 98 -2.89 -27.91 12.24
N GLY A 99 -1.87 -27.04 12.21
CA GLY A 99 -0.46 -27.42 12.18
C GLY A 99 -0.05 -28.21 10.93
N LYS A 100 -0.84 -28.20 9.85
CA LYS A 100 -0.57 -28.99 8.64
C LYS A 100 0.36 -28.23 7.70
N ARG A 101 1.46 -28.87 7.28
CA ARG A 101 2.44 -28.26 6.36
C ARG A 101 1.84 -27.83 5.02
N LYS A 102 0.84 -28.56 4.50
CA LYS A 102 0.12 -28.20 3.28
C LYS A 102 -0.52 -26.80 3.37
N PHE A 103 -1.20 -26.50 4.48
CA PHE A 103 -1.84 -25.19 4.65
C PHE A 103 -0.82 -24.08 4.84
N LEU A 104 0.31 -24.35 5.51
CA LEU A 104 1.40 -23.37 5.59
C LEU A 104 1.94 -23.02 4.21
N LEU A 105 2.17 -24.00 3.35
CA LEU A 105 2.67 -23.76 1.99
C LEU A 105 1.67 -22.96 1.14
N ILE A 106 0.38 -23.26 1.25
CA ILE A 106 -0.69 -22.48 0.59
C ILE A 106 -0.69 -21.05 1.12
N TYR A 107 -0.67 -20.86 2.44
CA TYR A 107 -0.64 -19.54 3.07
C TYR A 107 0.56 -18.72 2.59
N LEU A 108 1.77 -19.28 2.65
CA LEU A 108 2.98 -18.60 2.17
C LEU A 108 2.92 -18.28 0.68
N GLY A 109 2.46 -19.22 -0.15
CA GLY A 109 2.32 -19.00 -1.58
C GLY A 109 1.34 -17.86 -1.90
N LEU A 110 0.19 -17.83 -1.21
CA LEU A 110 -0.77 -16.74 -1.35
C LEU A 110 -0.20 -15.41 -0.85
N THR A 111 0.48 -15.39 0.30
CA THR A 111 1.09 -14.16 0.84
C THR A 111 2.13 -13.57 -0.12
N VAL A 112 3.02 -14.40 -0.68
CA VAL A 112 4.02 -13.94 -1.65
C VAL A 112 3.35 -13.43 -2.92
N LEU A 113 2.37 -14.17 -3.46
CA LEU A 113 1.65 -13.77 -4.66
C LEU A 113 0.86 -12.48 -4.44
N GLY A 114 0.11 -12.38 -3.34
CA GLY A 114 -0.68 -11.21 -2.98
C GLY A 114 0.19 -9.96 -2.75
N GLY A 115 1.32 -10.12 -2.05
CA GLY A 115 2.28 -9.03 -1.86
C GLY A 115 2.88 -8.56 -3.18
N ALA A 116 3.27 -9.48 -4.06
CA ALA A 116 3.81 -9.14 -5.37
C ALA A 116 2.76 -8.42 -6.25
N LEU A 117 1.51 -8.88 -6.26
CA LEU A 117 0.42 -8.23 -6.98
C LEU A 117 0.13 -6.83 -6.44
N ALA A 118 0.07 -6.66 -5.12
CA ALA A 118 -0.16 -5.35 -4.49
C ALA A 118 0.98 -4.36 -4.81
N MET A 119 2.23 -4.80 -4.76
CA MET A 119 3.38 -3.96 -5.15
C MET A 119 3.36 -3.59 -6.62
N TYR A 120 3.02 -4.55 -7.50
CA TYR A 120 2.94 -4.31 -8.94
C TYR A 120 1.83 -3.30 -9.26
N ASP A 121 0.65 -3.49 -8.67
CA ASP A 121 -0.48 -2.59 -8.83
C ASP A 121 -0.15 -1.17 -8.34
N PHE A 122 0.42 -1.05 -7.14
CA PHE A 122 0.83 0.24 -6.57
C PHE A 122 1.90 0.94 -7.44
N TYR A 123 2.87 0.20 -7.99
CA TYR A 123 3.83 0.73 -8.95
C TYR A 123 3.18 1.21 -10.24
N GLN A 124 2.27 0.42 -10.82
CA GLN A 124 1.54 0.79 -12.04
C GLN A 124 0.69 2.03 -11.84
N TRP A 125 -0.02 2.12 -10.71
CA TRP A 125 -0.77 3.30 -10.32
C TRP A 125 0.13 4.53 -10.21
N GLY A 126 1.23 4.43 -9.45
CA GLY A 126 2.17 5.53 -9.27
C GLY A 126 2.84 5.98 -10.57
N TYR A 127 3.16 5.05 -11.46
CA TYR A 127 3.71 5.36 -12.78
C TYR A 127 2.71 6.15 -13.62
N LYS A 128 1.46 5.66 -13.75
CA LYS A 128 0.40 6.35 -14.49
C LYS A 128 0.10 7.72 -13.88
N TYR A 129 0.08 7.82 -12.57
CA TYR A 129 -0.19 9.05 -11.84
C TYR A 129 0.92 10.10 -12.04
N GLY A 130 2.19 9.67 -12.07
CA GLY A 130 3.35 10.56 -12.21
C GLY A 130 3.76 10.93 -13.64
N HIS A 131 3.31 10.18 -14.66
CA HIS A 131 3.74 10.35 -16.06
C HIS A 131 2.64 10.80 -17.01
N ASN A 132 1.37 10.67 -16.63
CA ASN A 132 0.25 11.11 -17.45
C ASN A 132 -0.23 12.49 -16.99
N LEU A 133 0.60 13.50 -17.27
CA LEU A 133 0.36 14.89 -16.88
C LEU A 133 -0.44 15.63 -17.96
N ASP A 134 -1.31 16.54 -17.54
CA ASP A 134 -2.06 17.41 -18.44
C ASP A 134 -1.11 18.36 -19.19
N PRO A 135 -1.05 18.30 -20.54
CA PRO A 135 -0.17 19.17 -21.34
C PRO A 135 -0.62 20.63 -21.36
N THR A 136 -1.77 20.96 -20.79
CA THR A 136 -2.28 22.33 -20.64
C THR A 136 -2.03 22.91 -19.24
N ALA A 137 -1.36 22.16 -18.37
CA ALA A 137 -1.06 22.59 -17.01
C ALA A 137 -0.24 23.89 -16.98
N PRO A 138 -0.49 24.78 -15.99
CA PRO A 138 0.22 26.05 -15.86
C PRO A 138 1.74 25.92 -15.73
N ILE A 139 2.22 24.85 -15.08
CA ILE A 139 3.63 24.59 -14.84
C ILE A 139 4.01 23.28 -15.55
N GLN A 140 4.98 23.38 -16.44
CA GLN A 140 5.53 22.22 -17.15
C GLN A 140 7.05 22.29 -17.09
N ILE A 141 7.66 21.22 -16.59
CA ILE A 141 9.11 21.08 -16.54
C ILE A 141 9.49 19.96 -17.51
N PRO A 142 10.11 20.27 -18.67
CA PRO A 142 10.46 19.27 -19.67
C PRO A 142 11.32 18.14 -19.09
N GLY A 143 10.89 16.89 -19.30
CA GLY A 143 11.61 15.71 -18.83
C GLY A 143 11.34 15.31 -17.37
N PHE A 144 10.52 16.05 -16.62
CA PHE A 144 10.13 15.68 -15.26
C PHE A 144 8.91 14.76 -15.25
N SER A 145 8.91 13.85 -14.27
CA SER A 145 7.78 13.02 -13.88
C SER A 145 7.62 13.14 -12.37
N TYR A 146 6.40 13.15 -11.84
CA TYR A 146 6.16 13.32 -10.42
C TYR A 146 5.75 12.01 -9.72
N GLN A 147 6.26 10.87 -10.21
CA GLN A 147 5.98 9.57 -9.62
C GLN A 147 6.59 9.50 -8.21
N PRO A 148 5.78 9.23 -7.16
CA PRO A 148 6.31 8.91 -5.85
C PRO A 148 7.12 7.61 -5.89
N PRO A 149 8.31 7.55 -5.26
CA PRO A 149 9.10 6.33 -5.23
C PRO A 149 8.34 5.23 -4.49
N LEU A 150 8.42 4.00 -4.99
CA LEU A 150 7.85 2.84 -4.31
C LEU A 150 8.53 2.59 -2.95
N LEU A 151 9.84 2.86 -2.86
CA LEU A 151 10.65 2.73 -1.66
C LEU A 151 11.66 3.88 -1.61
N GLY A 152 11.85 4.48 -0.42
CA GLY A 152 12.82 5.54 -0.20
C GLY A 152 12.31 6.93 -0.58
N HIS A 153 13.21 7.78 -1.07
CA HIS A 153 12.94 9.15 -1.47
C HIS A 153 13.39 9.39 -2.91
N LYS A 154 12.86 10.45 -3.51
CA LYS A 154 13.31 10.93 -4.82
C LYS A 154 13.31 12.44 -4.79
N ASP A 155 14.48 13.01 -5.04
CA ASP A 155 14.69 14.45 -5.08
C ASP A 155 14.46 14.95 -6.51
N TYR A 156 13.77 16.08 -6.64
CA TYR A 156 13.42 16.74 -7.89
C TYR A 156 13.88 18.20 -7.85
#